data_AF-A0A383CU00-F1
#
_entry.id   AF-A0A383CU00-F1
#
_cell.length_a   1.000
_cell.length_b   1.000
_cell.length_c   1.000
_cell.angle_alpha   90.00
_cell.angle_beta   90.00
_cell.angle_gamma   90.00
#
_symmetry.space_group_name_H-M   'P 1'
#
loop_
_entity.id
_entity.type
_entity.pdbx_description
1 polymer ?
#
loop_
_entity_poly.entity_id
_entity_poly.type
_entity_poly.pdbx_seq_one_letter_code
_entity_poly.pdbx_strand_id
1 'polypeptide(L)'
;SKAALNMMTKSLAHVLGPEIRINSVAPGMIQTRWLKEGLQDEAYEKMLQQAQKQLPLKEVATAEDVAESLVWFLEGAKLVTGEILIVDSGIHLGILPGYSRGDD
;
A
#
# COMPACT_ATOMS: atom_id res chain seq x y z
N SER A 1 10.46 12.46 -7.58
CA SER A 1 10.58 11.02 -7.26
C SER A 1 9.74 10.71 -6.03
N LYS A 2 9.28 9.47 -5.82
CA LYS A 2 8.50 9.10 -4.63
C LYS A 2 9.27 9.34 -3.32
N ALA A 3 10.60 9.21 -3.34
CA ALA A 3 11.46 9.55 -2.20
C ALA A 3 11.38 11.04 -1.79
N ALA A 4 11.28 11.96 -2.75
CA ALA A 4 11.12 13.39 -2.45
C ALA A 4 9.78 13.68 -1.75
N LEU A 5 8.70 13.01 -2.16
CA LEU A 5 7.39 13.13 -1.51
C LEU A 5 7.41 12.59 -0.08
N ASN A 6 8.06 11.44 0.13
CA ASN A 6 8.24 10.86 1.47
C ASN A 6 9.04 11.81 2.38
N MET A 7 10.07 12.46 1.84
CA MET A 7 10.81 13.45 2.62
C MET A 7 10.00 14.70 2.92
N MET A 8 9.26 15.22 1.93
CA MET A 8 8.38 16.36 2.10
C MET A 8 7.30 16.09 3.16
N THR A 9 6.75 14.87 3.20
CA THR A 9 5.78 14.43 4.23
C THR A 9 6.36 14.62 5.62
N LYS A 10 7.58 14.12 5.87
CA LYS A 10 8.27 14.25 7.17
C LYS A 10 8.61 15.70 7.51
N SER A 11 9.16 16.45 6.55
CA SER A 11 9.53 17.85 6.78
C SER A 11 8.31 18.72 7.09
N LEU A 12 7.21 18.55 6.36
CA LEU A 12 6.00 19.34 6.60
C LEU A 12 5.29 18.92 7.90
N ALA A 13 5.31 17.65 8.26
CA ALA A 13 4.79 17.18 9.55
C ALA A 13 5.47 17.86 10.74
N HIS A 14 6.78 18.15 10.65
CA HIS A 14 7.50 18.93 11.66
C HIS A 14 7.11 20.41 11.68
N VAL A 15 6.92 21.02 10.52
CA VAL A 15 6.69 22.48 10.40
C VAL A 15 5.26 22.87 10.74
N LEU A 16 4.29 22.00 10.46
CA LEU A 16 2.87 22.31 10.56
C LEU A 16 2.18 21.68 11.77
N GLY A 17 2.88 20.84 12.54
CA GLY A 17 2.39 20.35 13.81
C GLY A 17 2.50 21.42 14.91
N PRO A 18 1.54 21.49 15.85
CA PRO A 18 0.41 20.57 16.06
C PRO A 18 -0.86 20.86 15.26
N GLU A 19 -0.94 21.98 14.53
CA GLU A 19 -2.14 22.45 13.85
C GLU A 19 -2.61 21.51 12.73
N ILE A 20 -1.66 20.95 11.97
CA ILE A 20 -1.92 20.02 10.86
C ILE A 20 -1.02 18.79 11.00
N ARG A 21 -1.63 17.61 10.95
CA ARG A 21 -0.93 16.33 10.81
C ARG A 21 -0.76 16.00 9.33
N ILE A 22 0.40 15.47 8.97
CA ILE A 22 0.72 15.11 7.58
C ILE A 22 1.21 13.69 7.54
N ASN A 23 0.54 12.83 6.78
CA ASN A 23 0.94 11.46 6.55
C ASN A 23 0.81 11.14 5.06
N SER A 24 1.41 10.04 4.63
CA SER A 24 1.31 9.54 3.27
C SER A 24 0.96 8.06 3.28
N VAL A 25 0.23 7.63 2.24
CA VAL A 25 -0.02 6.21 1.97
C VAL A 25 0.82 5.82 0.74
N ALA A 26 1.59 4.75 0.89
CA ALA A 26 2.43 4.16 -0.14
C ALA A 26 1.80 2.82 -0.58
N PRO A 27 0.90 2.86 -1.58
CA PRO A 27 0.26 1.65 -2.07
C PRO A 27 1.24 0.79 -2.90
N GLY A 28 1.03 -0.53 -2.83
CA GLY A 28 1.61 -1.48 -3.76
C GLY A 28 0.88 -1.49 -5.11
N MET A 29 0.90 -2.64 -5.78
CA MET A 29 0.06 -2.85 -6.96
C MET A 29 -1.40 -2.86 -6.52
N ILE A 30 -2.19 -1.92 -7.07
CA ILE A 30 -3.63 -1.86 -6.82
C ILE A 30 -4.41 -2.17 -8.10
N GLN A 31 -5.59 -2.76 -7.94
CA GLN A 31 -6.56 -2.95 -9.01
C GLN A 31 -7.03 -1.57 -9.48
N THR A 32 -6.64 -1.17 -10.69
CA THR A 32 -7.11 0.09 -11.28
C THR A 32 -7.98 -0.19 -12.50
N ARG A 33 -8.97 0.69 -12.71
CA ARG A 33 -9.83 0.67 -13.89
C ARG A 33 -9.02 0.66 -15.19
N TRP A 34 -7.93 1.41 -15.26
CA TRP A 34 -7.03 1.47 -16.42
C TRP A 34 -6.33 0.15 -16.73
N LEU A 35 -5.93 -0.59 -15.68
CA LEU A 35 -5.29 -1.90 -15.83
C LEU A 35 -6.27 -2.93 -16.38
N LYS A 36 -7.55 -2.83 -15.98
CA LYS A 36 -8.63 -3.65 -16.53
C LYS A 36 -8.96 -3.26 -17.98
N GLU A 37 -9.09 -1.97 -18.28
CA GLU A 37 -9.42 -1.49 -19.64
C GLU A 37 -8.30 -1.76 -20.67
N GLY A 38 -7.05 -1.86 -20.23
CA GLY A 38 -5.90 -2.16 -21.09
C GLY A 38 -5.65 -3.65 -21.37
N LEU A 39 -6.40 -4.55 -20.72
CA LEU A 39 -6.26 -6.00 -20.85
C LEU A 39 -7.60 -6.62 -21.25
N GLN A 40 -7.55 -7.75 -21.96
CA GLN A 40 -8.75 -8.59 -22.10
C GLN A 40 -9.11 -9.20 -20.72
N ASP A 41 -10.40 -9.37 -20.43
CA ASP A 41 -10.88 -9.80 -19.11
C ASP A 41 -10.17 -11.06 -18.59
N GLU A 42 -9.97 -12.07 -19.44
CA GLU A 42 -9.28 -13.32 -19.06
C GLU A 42 -7.78 -13.12 -18.75
N ALA A 43 -7.12 -12.19 -19.44
CA ALA A 43 -5.72 -11.86 -19.18
C ALA A 43 -5.57 -11.09 -17.86
N TYR A 44 -6.50 -10.20 -17.56
CA TYR A 44 -6.57 -9.47 -16.31
C TYR A 44 -6.79 -10.43 -15.12
N GLU A 45 -7.74 -11.36 -15.23
CA GLU A 45 -7.99 -12.35 -14.18
C GLU A 45 -6.77 -13.25 -13.93
N LYS A 46 -6.12 -13.75 -14.99
CA LYS A 46 -4.90 -14.55 -14.85
C LYS A 46 -3.77 -13.78 -14.18
N MET A 47 -3.59 -12.50 -14.55
CA MET A 47 -2.59 -11.63 -13.92
C MET A 47 -2.89 -11.46 -12.42
N LEU A 48 -4.14 -11.19 -12.04
CA LEU A 48 -4.52 -11.06 -10.62
C LEU A 48 -4.26 -12.35 -9.85
N GLN A 49 -4.66 -13.51 -10.39
CA GLN A 49 -4.41 -14.81 -9.76
C GLN A 49 -2.91 -15.08 -9.56
N GLN A 50 -2.07 -14.70 -10.52
CA GLN A 50 -0.62 -14.83 -10.40
C GLN A 50 -0.05 -13.87 -9.35
N ALA A 51 -0.50 -12.62 -9.32
CA ALA A 51 -0.08 -11.64 -8.32
C ALA A 51 -0.46 -12.10 -6.91
N GLN A 52 -1.72 -12.50 -6.68
CA GLN A 52 -2.21 -13.00 -5.39
C GLN A 52 -1.32 -14.11 -4.82
N LYS A 53 -0.86 -15.06 -5.65
CA LYS A 53 0.01 -16.16 -5.18
C LYS A 53 1.32 -15.67 -4.57
N GLN A 54 1.85 -14.53 -5.04
CA GLN A 54 3.12 -13.97 -4.58
C GLN A 54 2.96 -13.06 -3.36
N LEU A 55 1.77 -12.52 -3.12
CA LEU A 55 1.50 -11.62 -2.01
C LEU A 55 1.35 -12.39 -0.69
N PRO A 56 1.90 -11.90 0.43
CA PRO A 56 1.64 -12.49 1.75
C PRO A 56 0.16 -12.60 2.12
N LEU A 57 -0.62 -11.55 1.89
CA LEU A 57 -2.06 -11.54 2.20
C LEU A 57 -2.94 -12.19 1.13
N LYS A 58 -2.36 -12.74 0.06
CA LYS A 58 -3.07 -13.41 -1.05
C LYS A 58 -4.16 -12.57 -1.74
N GLU A 59 -4.09 -11.26 -1.59
CA GLU A 59 -5.09 -10.33 -2.08
C GLU A 59 -4.40 -9.15 -2.76
N VAL A 60 -4.90 -8.74 -3.93
CA VAL A 60 -4.41 -7.53 -4.61
C VAL A 60 -5.30 -6.39 -4.18
N ALA A 61 -4.70 -5.39 -3.51
CA ALA A 61 -5.44 -4.26 -2.98
C ALA A 61 -6.22 -3.51 -4.07
N THR A 62 -7.32 -2.91 -3.67
CA THR A 62 -8.22 -2.07 -4.47
C THR A 62 -7.95 -0.59 -4.18
N ALA A 63 -8.65 0.30 -4.88
CA ALA A 63 -8.59 1.72 -4.55
C ALA A 63 -9.30 2.01 -3.21
N GLU A 64 -10.33 1.23 -2.90
CA GLU A 64 -11.12 1.28 -1.68
C GLU A 64 -10.28 0.92 -0.46
N ASP A 65 -9.42 -0.11 -0.53
CA ASP A 65 -8.50 -0.47 0.57
C ASP A 65 -7.52 0.67 0.93
N VAL A 66 -7.06 1.41 -0.08
CA VAL A 66 -6.24 2.61 0.12
C VAL A 66 -7.07 3.74 0.75
N ALA A 67 -8.31 3.90 0.32
CA ALA A 67 -9.22 4.91 0.86
C ALA A 67 -9.56 4.65 2.33
N GLU A 68 -9.78 3.40 2.74
CA GLU A 68 -10.01 3.04 4.14
C GLU A 68 -8.83 3.43 5.04
N SER A 69 -7.60 3.25 4.55
CA SER A 69 -6.39 3.70 5.26
C SER A 69 -6.34 5.22 5.43
N LEU A 70 -6.82 5.98 4.44
CA LEU A 70 -6.93 7.44 4.53
C LEU A 70 -8.02 7.84 5.54
N VAL A 71 -9.17 7.18 5.54
CA VAL A 71 -10.24 7.42 6.53
C VAL A 71 -9.71 7.17 7.95
N TRP A 72 -8.97 6.08 8.16
CA TRP A 72 -8.34 5.82 9.46
C TRP A 72 -7.36 6.94 9.89
N PHE A 73 -6.58 7.50 8.97
CA PHE A 73 -5.72 8.65 9.28
C PHE A 73 -6.49 9.87 9.76
N LEU A 74 -7.72 10.06 9.28
CA LEU A 74 -8.60 11.17 9.65
C LEU A 74 -9.30 10.91 10.98
N GLU A 75 -9.81 9.70 11.20
CA GLU A 75 -10.71 9.40 12.32
C GLU A 75 -10.02 8.77 13.53
N GLY A 76 -9.03 7.89 13.33
CA GLY A 76 -8.44 7.08 14.40
C GLY A 76 -7.00 7.42 14.77
N ALA A 77 -6.27 8.13 13.90
CA ALA A 77 -4.83 8.28 14.01
C ALA A 77 -4.39 9.63 14.64
N LYS A 78 -5.04 10.07 15.72
CA LYS A 78 -4.83 11.40 16.34
C LYS A 78 -3.36 11.72 16.66
N LEU A 79 -2.56 10.72 17.03
CA LEU A 79 -1.14 10.89 17.40
C LEU A 79 -0.18 10.45 16.29
N VAL A 80 -0.65 10.32 15.05
CA VAL A 80 0.16 9.90 13.91
C VAL A 80 0.36 11.07 12.94
N THR A 81 1.62 11.45 12.74
CA THR A 81 2.10 12.46 11.79
C THR A 81 3.51 12.09 11.32
N GLY A 82 3.87 12.48 10.10
CA GLY A 82 5.12 12.14 9.43
C GLY A 82 5.20 10.71 8.87
N GLU A 83 4.11 9.94 8.98
CA GLU A 83 4.10 8.52 8.66
C GLU A 83 4.01 8.25 7.14
N ILE A 84 4.60 7.14 6.71
CA ILE A 84 4.50 6.61 5.35
C ILE A 84 3.94 5.20 5.47
N LEU A 85 2.61 5.11 5.47
CA LEU A 85 1.92 3.84 5.65
C LEU A 85 1.96 3.03 4.35
N ILE A 86 2.58 1.86 4.39
CA ILE A 86 2.62 0.94 3.26
C ILE A 86 1.33 0.11 3.22
N VAL A 87 0.64 0.11 2.07
CA VAL A 87 -0.60 -0.66 1.82
C VAL A 87 -0.40 -1.49 0.54
N ASP A 88 0.22 -2.65 0.68
CA ASP A 88 0.78 -3.39 -0.46
C ASP A 88 0.62 -4.91 -0.37
N SER A 89 -0.29 -5.37 0.49
CA SER A 89 -0.53 -6.80 0.77
C SER A 89 0.72 -7.56 1.26
N GLY A 90 1.72 -6.84 1.77
CA GLY A 90 2.95 -7.39 2.32
C GLY A 90 4.06 -7.59 1.31
N ILE A 91 3.94 -7.14 0.04
CA ILE A 91 4.98 -7.39 -0.97
C ILE A 91 6.35 -6.80 -0.56
N HIS A 92 6.38 -5.69 0.18
CA HIS A 92 7.61 -5.10 0.71
C HIS A 92 8.41 -6.02 1.66
N LEU A 93 7.77 -7.04 2.24
CA LEU A 93 8.44 -8.03 3.10
C LEU A 93 9.36 -8.96 2.30
N GLY A 94 9.20 -9.01 0.99
CA GLY A 94 9.97 -9.91 0.12
C GLY A 94 9.54 -11.37 0.23
N ILE A 95 10.41 -12.27 -0.25
CA ILE A 95 10.14 -13.71 -0.25
C ILE A 95 10.55 -14.29 1.10
N LEU A 96 9.63 -15.00 1.77
CA LEU A 96 9.96 -15.77 2.96
C LEU A 96 11.08 -16.78 2.64
N PRO A 97 12.16 -16.83 3.46
CA PRO A 97 13.21 -17.83 3.30
C PRO A 97 12.64 -19.26 3.34
N GLY A 98 13.22 -20.17 2.54
CA GLY A 98 12.70 -21.53 2.38
C GLY A 98 12.57 -22.32 3.70
N TYR A 99 13.42 -22.04 4.68
CA TYR A 99 13.41 -22.68 6.00
C TYR A 99 12.26 -22.22 6.92
N SER A 100 11.50 -21.19 6.54
CA SER A 100 10.35 -20.70 7.29
C SER A 100 9.01 -21.30 6.84
N ARG A 101 9.00 -22.18 5.83
CA ARG A 101 7.76 -22.70 5.23
C ARG A 101 7.15 -23.89 5.97
N GLY A 102 7.86 -24.51 6.92
CA GLY A 102 7.36 -25.68 7.64
C GLY A 102 7.21 -26.91 6.75
N ASP A 103 7.97 -26.99 5.66
CA ASP A 103 8.03 -28.14 4.75
C ASP A 103 9.06 -29.19 5.24
N ASP A 104 9.14 -29.38 6.58
CA ASP A 104 9.93 -30.42 7.28
C ASP A 104 9.03 -31.58 7.72
#